data_AF-A0A0R2XQL2-F1
#
_entry.id   AF-A0A0R2XQL2-F1
#
_cell.length_a   1.000
_cell.length_b   1.000
_cell.length_c   1.000
_cell.angle_alpha   90.00
_cell.angle_beta   90.00
_cell.angle_gamma   90.00
#
_symmetry.space_group_name_H-M   'P 1'
#
loop_
_entity.id
_entity.type
_entity.pdbx_description
1 polymer ?
#
loop_
_entity_poly.entity_id
_entity_poly.type
_entity_poly.pdbx_seq_one_letter_code
_entity_poly.pdbx_strand_id
1 'polypeptide(L)'
;MSSATNSTNNLSNNSSSDRQSPIGPYPRATIAGLALLVLLAFSFSGLRAETWTALLPFFEWMETTWFGYVGKTWGGAFATIQAGHLVSLGVLGGAVLFSDGRLLGLYSSLPLREVIDGSHQVFKWALAVVVFTGVFMACGVAVKVYYLPVFWYKMLTLTVGVLFAFYVRKPLIDRDLSVVSPLVVKLTAVASIMVWFTVAATGRWIGFS
;
A
#
# COMPACT_ATOMS: atom_id res chain seq x y z
N MET A 1 -38.98 -26.53 -59.93
CA MET A 1 -37.96 -25.99 -60.86
C MET A 1 -37.73 -24.54 -60.45
N SER A 2 -36.62 -24.24 -59.75
CA SER A 2 -35.40 -23.64 -60.33
C SER A 2 -35.67 -22.20 -60.79
N SER A 3 -34.98 -21.13 -60.43
CA SER A 3 -33.75 -20.84 -59.67
C SER A 3 -33.80 -19.32 -59.37
N ALA A 4 -33.18 -18.83 -58.28
CA ALA A 4 -31.98 -17.96 -58.25
C ALA A 4 -32.05 -16.74 -59.20
N THR A 5 -31.81 -15.47 -58.87
CA THR A 5 -30.85 -14.80 -57.98
C THR A 5 -31.16 -13.30 -58.06
N ASN A 6 -31.03 -12.53 -56.98
CA ASN A 6 -30.14 -11.36 -57.06
C ASN A 6 -29.68 -10.92 -55.67
N SER A 7 -28.38 -11.11 -55.45
CA SER A 7 -27.60 -10.53 -54.37
C SER A 7 -27.30 -9.08 -54.71
N THR A 8 -27.24 -8.23 -53.69
CA THR A 8 -26.40 -7.02 -53.51
C THR A 8 -27.21 -5.91 -52.84
N ASN A 9 -26.94 -5.66 -51.57
CA ASN A 9 -26.39 -4.37 -51.14
C ASN A 9 -26.38 -4.26 -49.61
N ASN A 10 -25.23 -3.84 -49.11
CA ASN A 10 -25.03 -3.12 -47.86
C ASN A 10 -25.40 -3.84 -46.57
N LEU A 11 -24.39 -4.41 -45.93
CA LEU A 11 -23.92 -3.94 -44.62
C LEU A 11 -22.54 -4.55 -44.32
N SER A 12 -21.58 -4.20 -45.17
CA SER A 12 -20.19 -4.09 -44.71
C SER A 12 -20.13 -2.88 -43.79
N ASN A 13 -20.24 -3.08 -42.48
CA ASN A 13 -19.76 -2.09 -41.52
C ASN A 13 -19.32 -2.77 -40.23
N ASN A 14 -17.98 -2.84 -40.13
CA ASN A 14 -17.22 -2.58 -38.93
C ASN A 14 -17.00 -3.73 -37.95
N SER A 15 -16.27 -4.76 -38.38
CA SER A 15 -15.49 -5.64 -37.50
C SER A 15 -14.07 -5.10 -37.28
N SER A 16 -13.92 -3.79 -37.09
CA SER A 16 -12.65 -3.21 -36.65
C SER A 16 -12.66 -3.05 -35.12
N SER A 17 -11.57 -3.55 -34.51
CA SER A 17 -11.14 -3.37 -33.13
C SER A 17 -11.67 -4.32 -32.05
N ASP A 18 -11.36 -5.62 -32.16
CA ASP A 18 -11.00 -6.42 -30.99
C ASP A 18 -9.48 -6.68 -30.99
N ARG A 19 -8.71 -5.58 -31.01
CA ARG A 19 -7.33 -5.64 -30.52
C ARG A 19 -7.47 -5.69 -29.00
N GLN A 20 -7.58 -6.91 -28.46
CA GLN A 20 -7.35 -7.15 -27.05
C GLN A 20 -5.95 -6.62 -26.75
N SER A 21 -5.88 -5.43 -26.16
CA SER A 21 -4.63 -4.94 -25.60
C SER A 21 -4.23 -5.93 -24.51
N PRO A 22 -2.99 -6.46 -24.50
CA PRO A 22 -2.52 -7.37 -23.44
C PRO A 22 -2.58 -6.74 -22.05
N ILE A 23 -2.77 -5.42 -22.03
CA ILE A 23 -2.91 -4.56 -20.87
C ILE A 23 -4.34 -4.02 -20.95
N GLY A 24 -5.23 -4.57 -20.14
CA GLY A 24 -6.63 -4.11 -20.07
C GLY A 24 -6.75 -2.66 -19.53
N PRO A 25 -7.97 -2.12 -19.40
CA PRO A 25 -8.24 -0.73 -19.01
C PRO A 25 -8.00 -0.51 -17.51
N TYR A 26 -6.73 -0.61 -17.09
CA TYR A 26 -6.31 -0.50 -15.70
C TYR A 26 -5.40 0.70 -15.46
N PRO A 27 -5.76 1.93 -15.88
CA PRO A 27 -4.85 3.08 -15.81
C PRO A 27 -4.33 3.31 -14.38
N ARG A 28 -5.15 3.11 -13.34
CA ARG A 28 -4.73 3.30 -11.94
C ARG A 28 -3.79 2.20 -11.43
N ALA A 29 -4.01 0.95 -11.83
CA ALA A 29 -3.16 -0.16 -11.42
C ALA A 29 -1.85 -0.22 -12.23
N THR A 30 -1.87 0.18 -13.50
CA THR A 30 -0.65 0.36 -14.30
C THR A 30 0.16 1.55 -13.79
N ILE A 31 -0.48 2.66 -13.40
CA ILE A 31 0.20 3.77 -12.71
C ILE A 31 0.81 3.30 -11.40
N ALA A 32 0.10 2.50 -10.59
CA ALA A 32 0.64 1.97 -9.35
C ALA A 32 1.83 1.02 -9.60
N GLY A 33 1.73 0.12 -10.57
CA GLY A 33 2.81 -0.79 -10.97
C GLY A 33 4.03 -0.03 -11.48
N LEU A 34 3.83 1.01 -12.29
CA LEU A 34 4.89 1.90 -12.75
C LEU A 34 5.49 2.68 -11.57
N ALA A 35 4.69 3.20 -10.64
CA ALA A 35 5.18 3.87 -9.46
C ALA A 35 6.02 2.94 -8.57
N LEU A 36 5.59 1.68 -8.40
CA LEU A 36 6.37 0.66 -7.69
C LEU A 36 7.69 0.34 -8.41
N LEU A 37 7.67 0.19 -9.73
CA LEU A 37 8.87 -0.05 -10.54
C LEU A 37 9.82 1.15 -10.49
N VAL A 38 9.31 2.38 -10.51
CA VAL A 38 10.10 3.61 -10.38
C VAL A 38 10.70 3.72 -8.98
N LEU A 39 9.93 3.44 -7.92
CA LEU A 39 10.44 3.41 -6.54
C LEU A 39 11.53 2.35 -6.36
N LEU A 40 11.35 1.18 -6.97
CA LEU A 40 12.33 0.11 -6.96
C LEU A 40 13.60 0.53 -7.72
N ALA A 41 13.46 1.04 -8.95
CA ALA A 41 14.58 1.50 -9.77
C ALA A 41 15.36 2.63 -9.09
N PHE A 42 14.66 3.59 -8.47
CA PHE A 42 15.27 4.66 -7.68
C PHE A 42 16.08 4.09 -6.51
N SER A 43 15.55 3.08 -5.82
CA SER A 43 16.23 2.44 -4.68
C SER A 43 17.55 1.75 -5.07
N PHE A 44 17.65 1.24 -6.30
CA PHE A 44 18.89 0.64 -6.83
C PHE A 44 19.79 1.63 -7.59
N SER A 45 19.36 2.88 -7.78
CA SER A 45 20.13 3.89 -8.53
C SER A 45 21.16 4.62 -7.66
N GLY A 46 22.22 5.15 -8.29
CA GLY A 46 23.24 5.97 -7.64
C GLY A 46 22.69 7.29 -7.06
N LEU A 47 21.55 7.78 -7.57
CA LEU A 47 20.81 8.94 -7.05
C LEU A 47 20.33 8.73 -5.60
N ARG A 48 20.23 7.49 -5.13
CA ARG A 48 19.96 7.18 -3.73
C ARG A 48 21.05 7.77 -2.81
N ALA A 49 22.32 7.72 -3.21
CA ALA A 49 23.41 8.20 -2.36
C ALA A 49 23.39 9.73 -2.18
N GLU A 50 23.10 10.47 -3.25
CA GLU A 50 22.99 11.92 -3.21
C GLU A 50 21.75 12.40 -2.45
N THR A 51 20.62 11.71 -2.63
CA THR A 51 19.41 12.02 -1.85
C THR A 51 19.57 11.68 -0.37
N TRP A 52 20.32 10.61 -0.05
CA TRP A 52 20.64 10.27 1.32
C TRP A 52 21.40 11.41 2.02
N THR A 53 22.49 11.89 1.43
CA THR A 53 23.28 12.99 2.01
C THR A 53 22.51 14.30 2.07
N ALA A 54 21.65 14.59 1.09
CA ALA A 54 20.78 15.77 1.08
C ALA A 54 19.71 15.76 2.19
N LEU A 55 19.34 14.59 2.72
CA LEU A 55 18.34 14.46 3.79
C LEU A 55 18.93 14.68 5.18
N LEU A 56 20.24 14.56 5.38
CA LEU A 56 20.87 14.73 6.69
C LEU A 56 20.49 16.04 7.40
N PRO A 57 20.55 17.22 6.76
CA PRO A 57 20.17 18.49 7.40
C PRO A 57 18.70 18.52 7.84
N PHE A 58 17.83 17.80 7.14
CA PHE A 58 16.42 17.68 7.51
C PHE A 58 16.24 16.83 8.79
N PHE A 59 16.99 15.73 8.94
CA PHE A 59 16.97 14.93 10.17
C PHE A 59 17.58 15.68 11.35
N GLU A 60 18.65 16.42 11.14
CA GLU A 60 19.23 17.31 12.16
C GLU A 60 18.22 18.38 12.58
N TRP A 61 17.53 19.00 11.64
CA TRP A 61 16.45 19.95 11.94
C TRP A 61 15.31 19.30 12.73
N MET A 62 14.87 18.09 12.37
CA MET A 62 13.82 17.37 13.11
C MET A 62 14.18 17.17 14.59
N GLU A 63 15.45 16.93 14.90
CA GLU A 63 15.92 16.80 16.29
C GLU A 63 15.83 18.10 17.10
N THR A 64 15.89 19.27 16.44
CA THR A 64 15.78 20.58 17.09
C THR A 64 14.34 21.00 17.37
N THR A 65 13.36 20.30 16.81
CA THR A 65 11.94 20.62 17.02
C THR A 65 11.51 20.32 18.46
N TRP A 66 10.40 20.95 18.89
CA TRP A 66 9.77 20.64 20.18
C TRP A 66 9.49 19.14 20.35
N PHE A 67 9.06 18.45 19.28
CA PHE A 67 8.84 17.01 19.30
C PHE A 67 10.13 16.22 19.55
N GLY A 68 11.24 16.65 18.92
CA GLY A 68 12.56 16.08 19.14
C GLY A 68 13.04 16.26 20.58
N TYR A 69 12.87 17.46 21.14
CA TYR A 69 13.20 17.74 22.54
C TYR A 69 12.38 16.88 23.51
N VAL A 70 11.04 16.86 23.37
CA VAL A 70 10.17 16.06 24.24
C VAL A 70 10.49 14.58 24.16
N GLY A 71 10.72 14.06 22.95
CA GLY A 71 11.08 12.66 22.73
C GLY A 71 12.40 12.24 23.39
N LYS A 72 13.38 13.15 23.49
CA LYS A 72 14.68 12.90 24.13
C LYS A 72 14.64 13.07 25.65
N THR A 73 13.91 14.07 26.13
CA THR A 73 13.92 14.46 27.56
C THR A 73 12.96 13.62 28.40
N TRP A 74 11.81 13.22 27.85
CA TRP A 74 10.75 12.53 28.60
C TRP A 74 10.56 11.10 28.11
N GLY A 75 11.37 10.18 28.64
CA GLY A 75 11.32 8.76 28.26
C GLY A 75 9.94 8.11 28.45
N GLY A 76 9.18 8.50 29.48
CA GLY A 76 7.81 8.04 29.69
C GLY A 76 6.82 8.49 28.62
N ALA A 77 6.96 9.73 28.12
CA ALA A 77 6.14 10.24 27.03
C ALA A 77 6.47 9.51 25.72
N PHE A 78 7.75 9.29 25.45
CA PHE A 78 8.20 8.50 24.31
C PHE A 78 7.67 7.06 24.37
N ALA A 79 7.76 6.38 25.52
CA ALA A 79 7.26 5.02 25.70
C ALA A 79 5.74 4.92 25.51
N THR A 80 4.97 5.90 25.98
CA THR A 80 3.52 5.94 25.82
C THR A 80 3.12 6.11 24.35
N ILE A 81 3.80 7.01 23.63
CA ILE A 81 3.55 7.22 22.19
C ILE A 81 3.97 5.97 21.40
N GLN A 82 5.07 5.33 21.77
CA GLN A 82 5.49 4.08 21.17
C GLN A 82 4.47 2.95 21.40
N ALA A 83 3.90 2.85 22.60
CA ALA A 83 2.82 1.89 22.88
C ALA A 83 1.59 2.17 21.99
N GLY A 84 1.17 3.43 21.87
CA GLY A 84 0.08 3.83 20.97
C GLY A 84 0.36 3.50 19.50
N HIS A 85 1.61 3.70 19.05
CA HIS A 85 2.05 3.34 17.70
C HIS A 85 1.91 1.83 17.44
N LEU A 86 2.34 0.98 18.38
CA LEU A 86 2.24 -0.47 18.26
C LEU A 86 0.79 -0.96 18.28
N VAL A 87 -0.06 -0.38 19.13
CA VAL A 87 -1.51 -0.66 19.12
C VAL A 87 -2.09 -0.29 17.77
N SER A 88 -1.75 0.89 17.23
CA SER A 88 -2.22 1.33 15.92
C SER A 88 -1.75 0.42 14.78
N LEU A 89 -0.51 -0.08 14.82
CA LEU A 89 -0.02 -1.10 13.88
C LEU A 89 -0.81 -2.41 14.00
N GLY A 90 -1.13 -2.85 15.23
CA GLY A 90 -1.94 -4.03 15.48
C GLY A 90 -3.35 -3.88 14.89
N VAL A 91 -3.99 -2.73 15.11
CA VAL A 91 -5.32 -2.41 14.54
C VAL A 91 -5.25 -2.34 13.01
N LEU A 92 -4.23 -1.71 12.45
CA LEU A 92 -4.02 -1.63 11.00
C LEU A 92 -3.88 -3.02 10.39
N GLY A 93 -2.97 -3.84 10.93
CA GLY A 93 -2.75 -5.22 10.46
C GLY A 93 -3.99 -6.10 10.64
N GLY A 94 -4.69 -5.95 11.77
CA GLY A 94 -5.96 -6.63 12.04
C GLY A 94 -7.04 -6.27 11.03
N ALA A 95 -7.18 -4.99 10.66
CA ALA A 95 -8.13 -4.54 9.64
C ALA A 95 -7.79 -5.10 8.25
N VAL A 96 -6.51 -5.20 7.90
CA VAL A 96 -6.06 -5.84 6.65
C VAL A 96 -6.42 -7.33 6.65
N LEU A 97 -6.05 -8.06 7.71
CA LEU A 97 -6.36 -9.49 7.84
C LEU A 97 -7.87 -9.77 7.88
N PHE A 98 -8.65 -8.89 8.52
CA PHE A 98 -10.11 -8.99 8.60
C PHE A 98 -10.82 -8.58 7.30
N SER A 99 -10.15 -7.83 6.41
CA SER A 99 -10.71 -7.55 5.10
C SER A 99 -10.30 -8.62 4.09
N ASP A 100 -9.04 -9.03 4.10
CA ASP A 100 -8.47 -10.00 3.15
C ASP A 100 -8.92 -11.44 3.47
N GLY A 101 -9.11 -11.80 4.74
CA GLY A 101 -9.70 -13.09 5.11
C GLY A 101 -11.13 -13.28 4.59
N ARG A 102 -11.90 -12.19 4.44
CA ARG A 102 -13.25 -12.22 3.85
C ARG A 102 -13.19 -12.58 2.38
N LEU A 103 -12.22 -12.01 1.67
CA LEU A 103 -11.96 -12.24 0.25
C LEU A 103 -11.44 -13.67 0.01
N LEU A 104 -10.69 -14.23 0.96
CA LEU A 104 -10.21 -15.61 0.94
C LEU A 104 -11.30 -16.63 1.31
N GLY A 105 -12.42 -16.18 1.87
CA GLY A 105 -13.59 -17.01 2.17
C GLY A 105 -13.66 -17.57 3.60
N LEU A 106 -12.84 -17.07 4.53
CA LEU A 106 -12.80 -17.58 5.92
C LEU A 106 -14.11 -17.33 6.69
N TYR A 107 -14.82 -16.24 6.40
CA TYR A 107 -16.10 -15.86 7.04
C TYR A 107 -17.10 -15.45 5.97
N SER A 108 -17.47 -16.44 5.14
CA SER A 108 -18.35 -16.27 3.99
C SER A 108 -19.79 -15.85 4.33
N SER A 109 -20.19 -15.99 5.60
CA SER A 109 -21.51 -15.60 6.12
C SER A 109 -21.70 -14.10 6.25
N LEU A 110 -20.64 -13.31 6.37
CA LEU A 110 -20.73 -11.86 6.58
C LEU A 110 -20.93 -11.09 5.26
N PRO A 111 -21.71 -9.99 5.25
CA PRO A 111 -21.86 -9.15 4.06
C PRO A 111 -20.52 -8.58 3.62
N LEU A 112 -20.15 -8.86 2.36
CA LEU A 112 -18.81 -8.57 1.82
C LEU A 112 -18.49 -7.07 1.81
N ARG A 113 -19.44 -6.24 1.37
CA ARG A 113 -19.25 -4.77 1.30
C ARG A 113 -19.09 -4.15 2.69
N GLU A 114 -19.91 -4.55 3.65
CA GLU A 114 -19.87 -4.01 5.01
C GLU A 114 -18.53 -4.33 5.70
N VAL A 115 -18.03 -5.56 5.54
CA VAL A 115 -16.72 -5.96 6.07
C VAL A 115 -15.60 -5.15 5.44
N ILE A 116 -15.63 -4.96 4.12
CA ILE A 116 -14.58 -4.24 3.39
C ILE A 116 -14.59 -2.75 3.71
N ASP A 117 -15.76 -2.11 3.68
CA ASP A 117 -15.89 -0.67 3.93
C ASP A 117 -15.57 -0.33 5.39
N GLY A 118 -16.08 -1.13 6.33
CA GLY A 118 -15.76 -1.01 7.75
C GLY A 118 -14.26 -1.17 8.01
N SER A 119 -13.66 -2.23 7.47
CA SER A 119 -12.21 -2.47 7.61
C SER A 119 -11.38 -1.36 6.97
N HIS A 120 -11.80 -0.84 5.82
CA HIS A 120 -11.10 0.23 5.13
C HIS A 120 -11.16 1.55 5.92
N GLN A 121 -12.28 1.84 6.59
CA GLN A 121 -12.39 3.01 7.46
C GLN A 121 -11.46 2.89 8.68
N VAL A 122 -11.46 1.73 9.35
CA VAL A 122 -10.54 1.44 10.46
C VAL A 122 -9.09 1.53 10.01
N PHE A 123 -8.77 0.96 8.85
CA PHE A 123 -7.43 1.00 8.24
C PHE A 123 -6.95 2.43 8.03
N LYS A 124 -7.78 3.34 7.49
CA LYS A 124 -7.40 4.75 7.27
C LYS A 124 -7.06 5.47 8.57
N TRP A 125 -7.89 5.30 9.60
CA TRP A 125 -7.65 5.93 10.91
C TRP A 125 -6.41 5.35 11.59
N ALA A 126 -6.25 4.03 11.57
CA ALA A 126 -5.08 3.37 12.11
C ALA A 126 -3.80 3.79 11.36
N LEU A 127 -3.85 3.94 10.04
CA LEU A 127 -2.74 4.44 9.24
C LEU A 127 -2.39 5.89 9.60
N ALA A 128 -3.38 6.76 9.76
CA ALA A 128 -3.14 8.14 10.18
C ALA A 128 -2.42 8.18 11.54
N VAL A 129 -2.95 7.47 12.54
CA VAL A 129 -2.35 7.42 13.88
C VAL A 129 -0.94 6.84 13.84
N VAL A 130 -0.69 5.79 13.06
CA VAL A 130 0.64 5.17 12.93
C VAL A 130 1.66 6.12 12.30
N VAL A 131 1.24 6.89 11.30
CA VAL A 131 2.11 7.88 10.63
C VAL A 131 2.41 9.02 11.59
N PHE A 132 1.40 9.62 12.24
CA PHE A 132 1.61 10.72 13.17
C PHE A 132 2.51 10.35 14.35
N THR A 133 2.24 9.21 14.98
CA THR A 133 3.07 8.70 16.08
C THR A 133 4.47 8.29 15.61
N GLY A 134 4.59 7.75 14.40
CA GLY A 134 5.86 7.41 13.77
C GLY A 134 6.74 8.64 13.51
N VAL A 135 6.15 9.72 13.00
CA VAL A 135 6.84 11.01 12.79
C VAL A 135 7.34 11.57 14.11
N PHE A 136 6.50 11.56 15.16
CA PHE A 136 6.92 11.99 16.50
C PHE A 136 8.15 11.20 16.99
N MET A 137 8.10 9.87 16.89
CA MET A 137 9.22 9.02 17.30
C MET A 137 10.47 9.28 16.46
N ALA A 138 10.32 9.49 15.15
CA ALA A 138 11.42 9.83 14.27
C ALA A 138 12.08 11.15 14.69
N CYS A 139 11.32 12.19 15.06
CA CYS A 139 11.91 13.44 15.56
C CYS A 139 12.74 13.25 16.85
N GLY A 140 12.30 12.36 17.76
CA GLY A 140 13.01 12.07 19.01
C GLY A 140 14.39 11.41 18.84
N VAL A 141 14.59 10.67 17.76
CA VAL A 141 15.83 9.92 17.48
C VAL A 141 16.30 10.08 16.03
N ALA A 142 16.08 11.26 15.42
CA ALA A 142 16.17 11.46 13.99
C ALA A 142 17.56 11.15 13.40
N VAL A 143 18.64 11.65 13.99
CA VAL A 143 20.00 11.38 13.47
C VAL A 143 20.36 9.92 13.64
N LYS A 144 19.92 9.27 14.73
CA LYS A 144 20.13 7.82 14.92
C LYS A 144 19.42 7.03 13.82
N VAL A 145 18.12 7.26 13.61
CA VAL A 145 17.35 6.51 12.59
C VAL A 145 17.82 6.78 11.17
N TYR A 146 18.40 7.94 10.89
CA TYR A 146 19.01 8.25 9.60
C TYR A 146 20.14 7.28 9.23
N TYR A 147 21.03 6.97 10.17
CA TYR A 147 22.15 6.05 9.95
C TYR A 147 21.75 4.57 9.98
N LEU A 148 20.54 4.24 10.44
CA LEU A 148 20.01 2.88 10.47
C LEU A 148 19.40 2.50 9.11
N PRO A 149 20.03 1.62 8.30
CA PRO A 149 19.49 1.26 6.97
C PRO A 149 18.11 0.61 7.04
N VAL A 150 17.84 -0.11 8.13
CA VAL A 150 16.57 -0.81 8.41
C VAL A 150 15.38 0.15 8.45
N PHE A 151 15.58 1.38 8.96
CA PHE A 151 14.55 2.41 8.98
C PHE A 151 14.07 2.78 7.57
N TRP A 152 15.00 2.87 6.63
CA TRP A 152 14.67 3.21 5.23
C TRP A 152 13.92 2.08 4.53
N TYR A 153 14.29 0.82 4.78
CA TYR A 153 13.51 -0.32 4.29
C TYR A 153 12.09 -0.34 4.86
N LYS A 154 11.91 0.04 6.14
CA LYS A 154 10.58 0.23 6.72
C LYS A 154 9.79 1.32 6.01
N MET A 155 10.40 2.47 5.72
CA MET A 155 9.72 3.56 5.02
C MET A 155 9.36 3.22 3.57
N LEU A 156 10.24 2.49 2.88
CA LEU A 156 9.96 1.99 1.53
C LEU A 156 8.81 1.00 1.53
N THR A 157 8.85 -0.02 2.41
CA THR A 157 7.80 -1.04 2.48
C THR A 157 6.46 -0.44 2.91
N LEU A 158 6.46 0.54 3.82
CA LEU A 158 5.26 1.28 4.19
C LEU A 158 4.68 2.06 3.01
N THR A 159 5.53 2.77 2.25
CA THR A 159 5.11 3.51 1.05
C THR A 159 4.50 2.58 0.01
N VAL A 160 5.16 1.45 -0.26
CA VAL A 160 4.67 0.38 -1.14
C VAL A 160 3.32 -0.16 -0.65
N GLY A 161 3.18 -0.42 0.65
CA GLY A 161 1.93 -0.90 1.24
C GLY A 161 0.77 0.06 1.12
N VAL A 162 1.02 1.36 1.35
CA VAL A 162 0.00 2.41 1.17
C VAL A 162 -0.39 2.51 -0.30
N LEU A 163 0.57 2.57 -1.22
CA LEU A 163 0.28 2.64 -2.65
C LEU A 163 -0.51 1.42 -3.13
N PHE A 164 -0.11 0.23 -2.69
CA PHE A 164 -0.81 -1.02 -3.00
C PHE A 164 -2.24 -1.01 -2.46
N ALA A 165 -2.45 -0.60 -1.20
CA ALA A 165 -3.77 -0.57 -0.57
C ALA A 165 -4.74 0.38 -1.28
N PHE A 166 -4.29 1.59 -1.67
CA PHE A 166 -5.16 2.62 -2.26
C PHE A 166 -5.29 2.55 -3.78
N TYR A 167 -4.23 2.19 -4.51
CA TYR A 167 -4.23 2.24 -5.98
C TYR A 167 -4.41 0.88 -6.66
N VAL A 168 -4.12 -0.22 -5.97
CA VAL A 168 -4.31 -1.58 -6.51
C VAL A 168 -5.53 -2.24 -5.87
N ARG A 169 -5.52 -2.38 -4.55
CA ARG A 169 -6.55 -3.12 -3.81
C ARG A 169 -7.92 -2.44 -3.85
N LYS A 170 -8.01 -1.17 -3.46
CA LYS A 170 -9.29 -0.44 -3.40
C LYS A 170 -10.03 -0.41 -4.75
N PRO A 171 -9.41 -0.03 -5.89
CA PRO A 171 -10.11 0.02 -7.17
C PRO A 171 -10.53 -1.36 -7.71
N LEU A 172 -9.81 -2.43 -7.32
CA LEU A 172 -10.14 -3.79 -7.69
C LEU A 172 -11.39 -4.29 -6.94
N ILE A 173 -11.50 -3.93 -5.66
CA ILE A 173 -12.57 -4.36 -4.76
C ILE A 173 -13.84 -3.51 -4.92
N ASP A 174 -13.72 -2.23 -5.27
CA ASP A 174 -14.87 -1.34 -5.51
C ASP A 174 -15.68 -1.74 -6.76
N ARG A 175 -15.14 -2.62 -7.61
CA ARG A 175 -15.81 -3.18 -8.79
C ARG A 175 -16.77 -4.32 -8.42
N ASP A 176 -17.65 -4.64 -9.36
CA ASP A 176 -18.48 -5.83 -9.23
C ASP A 176 -17.60 -7.09 -9.29
N LEU A 177 -17.50 -7.79 -8.16
CA LEU A 177 -16.66 -8.97 -7.99
C LEU A 177 -17.15 -10.16 -8.82
N SER A 178 -18.36 -10.09 -9.39
CA SER A 178 -18.85 -11.05 -10.38
C SER A 178 -18.11 -10.96 -11.72
N VAL A 179 -17.51 -9.81 -12.04
CA VAL A 179 -16.79 -9.55 -13.29
C VAL A 179 -15.28 -9.83 -13.16
N VAL A 180 -14.76 -9.86 -11.93
CA VAL A 180 -13.34 -10.08 -11.64
C VAL A 180 -13.10 -11.57 -11.38
N SER A 181 -12.00 -12.11 -11.92
CA SER A 181 -11.70 -13.53 -11.70
C SER A 181 -11.44 -13.80 -10.20
N PRO A 182 -12.02 -14.87 -9.62
CA PRO A 182 -11.84 -15.20 -8.20
C PRO A 182 -10.37 -15.41 -7.82
N LEU A 183 -9.56 -15.89 -8.77
CA LEU A 183 -8.13 -16.11 -8.57
C LEU A 183 -7.37 -14.79 -8.38
N VAL A 184 -7.68 -13.74 -9.16
CA VAL A 184 -7.04 -12.41 -9.03
C VAL A 184 -7.40 -11.76 -7.70
N VAL A 185 -8.64 -11.91 -7.23
CA VAL A 185 -9.08 -11.40 -5.92
C VAL A 185 -8.30 -12.09 -4.80
N LYS A 186 -8.18 -13.42 -4.83
CA LYS A 186 -7.41 -14.19 -3.85
C LYS A 186 -5.92 -13.83 -3.86
N LEU A 187 -5.31 -13.73 -5.04
CA LEU A 187 -3.90 -13.31 -5.15
C LEU A 187 -3.67 -11.90 -4.61
N THR A 188 -4.59 -10.97 -4.86
CA THR A 188 -4.50 -9.60 -4.35
C THR A 188 -4.60 -9.57 -2.82
N ALA A 189 -5.49 -10.38 -2.24
CA ALA A 189 -5.62 -10.54 -0.79
C ALA A 189 -4.32 -11.12 -0.17
N VAL A 190 -3.74 -12.16 -0.76
CA VAL A 190 -2.47 -12.73 -0.29
C VAL A 190 -1.33 -11.72 -0.41
N ALA A 191 -1.23 -11.01 -1.53
CA ALA A 191 -0.21 -9.98 -1.75
C ALA A 191 -0.34 -8.84 -0.73
N SER A 192 -1.56 -8.38 -0.44
CA SER A 192 -1.86 -7.40 0.61
C SER A 192 -1.30 -7.84 1.97
N ILE A 193 -1.61 -9.09 2.39
CA ILE A 193 -1.14 -9.65 3.66
C ILE A 193 0.40 -9.69 3.69
N MET A 194 1.05 -10.15 2.62
CA MET A 194 2.52 -10.22 2.55
C MET A 194 3.17 -8.84 2.66
N VAL A 195 2.61 -7.82 2.01
CA VAL A 195 3.14 -6.46 2.06
C VAL A 195 3.03 -5.90 3.48
N TRP A 196 1.87 -6.01 4.13
CA TRP A 196 1.68 -5.51 5.49
C TRP A 196 2.46 -6.31 6.54
N PHE A 197 2.62 -7.61 6.33
CA PHE A 197 3.53 -8.44 7.13
C PHE A 197 4.97 -7.93 7.05
N THR A 198 5.44 -7.58 5.84
CA THR A 198 6.79 -7.02 5.64
C THR A 198 6.96 -5.67 6.36
N VAL A 199 5.94 -4.81 6.35
CA VAL A 199 5.93 -3.54 7.09
C VAL A 199 6.03 -3.76 8.61
N ALA A 200 5.35 -4.78 9.13
CA ALA A 200 5.43 -5.14 10.54
C ALA A 200 6.81 -5.75 10.89
N ALA A 201 7.32 -6.67 10.07
CA ALA A 201 8.60 -7.34 10.25
C ALA A 201 9.79 -6.36 10.25
N THR A 202 9.83 -5.44 9.29
CA THR A 202 10.84 -4.37 9.24
C THR A 202 10.76 -3.45 10.46
N GLY A 203 9.57 -3.23 11.01
CA GLY A 203 9.37 -2.53 12.26
C GLY A 203 10.07 -3.19 13.45
N ARG A 204 9.95 -4.52 13.58
CA ARG A 204 10.61 -5.23 14.68
C ARG A 204 12.13 -5.30 14.48
N TRP A 205 12.59 -5.37 13.24
CA TRP A 205 14.02 -5.39 12.92
C TRP A 205 14.76 -4.17 13.47
N ILE A 206 14.14 -2.98 13.46
CA ILE A 206 14.74 -1.76 14.05
C ILE A 206 15.10 -1.94 15.53
N GLY A 207 14.38 -2.80 16.27
CA GLY A 207 14.67 -3.06 17.68
C GLY A 207 15.81 -4.06 17.93
N PHE A 208 16.36 -4.68 16.89
CA PHE A 208 17.49 -5.63 16.96
C PHE A 208 18.78 -5.07 16.36
N SER A 209 18.69 -3.98 15.60
CA SER A 209 19.80 -3.24 15.00
C SER A 209 20.20 -2.04 15.85
#